data_AF-A0A172THM2-F1
#
_entry.id   AF-A0A172THM2-F1
#
_cell.length_a   1.000
_cell.length_b   1.000
_cell.length_c   1.000
_cell.angle_alpha   90.00
_cell.angle_beta   90.00
_cell.angle_gamma   90.00
#
_symmetry.space_group_name_H-M   'P 1'
#
loop_
_entity.id
_entity.type
_entity.pdbx_description
1 polymer ?
#
loop_
_entity_poly.entity_id
_entity_poly.type
_entity_poly.pdbx_seq_one_letter_code
_entity_poly.pdbx_strand_id
1 'polypeptide(L)'
;MPGLLRTVNGTTTLFATASLKSKQEGILSANIELVTNVSRNVSVIFLNITQNACNLATLKIQSLNRTSSRLTASFGKQVHGVSSANILLQVKNGNIHAKGFINKQSIIPIKLGCGCQTGCSCTGKKKVRFKDGTTLKISIDNSLELALKRLFTKLEREIKKLIPRSRKGATATSDPDCRARCFQIGNSCRAACGIFAVLCTPICLSAQAVCLISCLPT
;
A
#
# COMPACT_ATOMS: atom_id res chain seq x y z
N MET A 1 -20.06 -0.46 10.79
CA MET A 1 -18.99 0.57 10.81
C MET A 1 -18.00 0.27 9.69
N PRO A 2 -17.68 1.23 8.80
CA PRO A 2 -16.79 1.01 7.65
C PRO A 2 -15.30 1.00 8.03
N GLY A 3 -14.95 1.13 9.31
CA GLY A 3 -13.59 0.97 9.78
C GLY A 3 -13.49 0.88 11.30
N LEU A 4 -12.38 0.33 11.77
CA LEU A 4 -12.02 0.16 13.17
C LEU A 4 -10.52 0.39 13.30
N LEU A 5 -10.11 1.15 14.31
CA LEU A 5 -8.73 1.28 14.74
C LEU A 5 -8.68 0.92 16.22
N ARG A 6 -7.84 -0.06 16.58
CA ARG A 6 -7.73 -0.53 17.95
C ARG A 6 -6.28 -0.83 18.29
N THR A 7 -5.85 -0.42 19.48
CA THR A 7 -4.55 -0.79 20.04
C THR A 7 -4.77 -1.64 21.29
N VAL A 8 -4.20 -2.85 21.33
CA VAL A 8 -4.24 -3.76 22.48
C VAL A 8 -2.86 -4.34 22.69
N ASN A 9 -2.30 -4.22 23.90
CA ASN A 9 -0.99 -4.77 24.27
C ASN A 9 0.13 -4.40 23.27
N GLY A 10 0.16 -3.15 22.81
CA GLY A 10 1.13 -2.65 21.82
C GLY A 10 0.91 -3.13 20.38
N THR A 11 -0.14 -3.92 20.12
CA THR A 11 -0.58 -4.28 18.77
C THR A 11 -1.65 -3.31 18.30
N THR A 12 -1.36 -2.53 17.27
CA THR A 12 -2.32 -1.67 16.58
C THR A 12 -2.90 -2.41 15.38
N THR A 13 -4.23 -2.54 15.36
CA THR A 13 -4.98 -3.09 14.23
C THR A 13 -5.84 -2.00 13.61
N LEU A 14 -5.76 -1.85 12.30
CA LEU A 14 -6.63 -1.01 11.49
C LEU A 14 -7.39 -1.92 10.53
N PHE A 15 -8.71 -1.81 10.53
CA PHE A 15 -9.58 -2.37 9.52
C PHE A 15 -10.34 -1.22 8.85
N ALA A 16 -10.42 -1.21 7.53
CA ALA A 16 -11.30 -0.30 6.81
C ALA A 16 -11.84 -0.95 5.54
N THR A 17 -13.08 -0.62 5.21
CA THR A 17 -13.76 -1.11 4.03
C THR A 17 -14.43 0.03 3.29
N ALA A 18 -14.42 -0.06 1.96
CA ALA A 18 -15.21 0.80 1.10
C ALA A 18 -15.80 -0.03 -0.03
N SER A 19 -16.99 0.36 -0.48
CA SER A 19 -17.64 -0.19 -1.65
C SER A 19 -18.13 0.92 -2.58
N LEU A 20 -18.13 0.63 -3.88
CA LEU A 20 -18.56 1.51 -4.95
C LEU A 20 -19.37 0.70 -5.97
N LYS A 21 -20.62 1.10 -6.19
CA LYS A 21 -21.41 0.59 -7.30
C LYS A 21 -21.10 1.40 -8.55
N SER A 22 -20.55 0.73 -9.56
CA SER A 22 -20.29 1.25 -10.90
C SER A 22 -21.34 0.73 -11.87
N LYS A 23 -21.77 1.58 -12.82
CA LYS A 23 -22.69 1.15 -13.89
C LYS A 23 -22.04 0.13 -14.84
N GLN A 24 -20.73 0.25 -15.06
CA GLN A 24 -19.98 -0.57 -16.02
C GLN A 24 -19.26 -1.75 -15.33
N GLU A 25 -18.71 -1.52 -14.14
CA GLU A 25 -17.86 -2.50 -13.45
C GLU A 25 -18.61 -3.33 -12.40
N GLY A 26 -19.89 -3.04 -12.17
CA GLY A 26 -20.66 -3.63 -11.07
C GLY A 26 -20.21 -3.13 -9.70
N ILE A 27 -20.24 -3.99 -8.68
CA ILE A 27 -19.86 -3.63 -7.30
C ILE A 27 -18.37 -3.87 -7.10
N LEU A 28 -17.62 -2.79 -6.90
CA LEU A 28 -16.24 -2.86 -6.42
C LEU A 28 -16.21 -2.70 -4.90
N SER A 29 -15.44 -3.53 -4.22
CA SER A 29 -15.18 -3.39 -2.78
C SER A 29 -13.70 -3.50 -2.50
N ALA A 30 -13.21 -2.70 -1.56
CA ALA A 30 -11.84 -2.74 -1.07
C ALA A 30 -11.87 -2.89 0.44
N ASN A 31 -11.16 -3.90 0.94
CA ASN A 31 -11.00 -4.17 2.36
C ASN A 31 -9.51 -4.09 2.68
N ILE A 32 -9.16 -3.29 3.68
CA ILE A 32 -7.81 -3.19 4.18
C ILE A 32 -7.76 -3.61 5.64
N GLU A 33 -6.76 -4.41 5.96
CA GLU A 33 -6.41 -4.82 7.29
C GLU A 33 -4.92 -4.55 7.50
N LEU A 34 -4.58 -3.87 8.58
CA LEU A 34 -3.20 -3.59 8.96
C LEU A 34 -3.04 -3.96 10.42
N VAL A 35 -2.10 -4.86 10.69
CA VAL A 35 -1.72 -5.29 12.03
C VAL A 35 -0.26 -4.92 12.22
N THR A 36 0.03 -4.08 13.21
CA THR A 36 1.41 -3.73 13.58
C THR A 36 1.64 -3.93 15.06
N ASN A 37 2.81 -4.44 15.42
CA ASN A 37 3.32 -4.48 16.77
C ASN A 37 4.81 -4.18 16.71
N VAL A 38 5.19 -3.00 17.21
CA VAL A 38 6.56 -2.49 17.11
C VAL A 38 7.53 -3.34 17.94
N SER A 39 7.15 -3.73 19.16
CA SER A 39 8.02 -4.52 20.05
C SER A 39 8.27 -5.92 19.51
N ARG A 40 7.31 -6.49 18.78
CA ARG A 40 7.44 -7.80 18.13
C ARG A 40 7.95 -7.71 16.68
N ASN A 41 8.30 -6.52 16.18
CA ASN A 41 8.65 -6.25 14.78
C ASN A 41 7.62 -6.81 13.75
N VAL A 42 6.37 -6.97 14.16
CA VAL A 42 5.30 -7.47 13.28
C VAL A 42 4.69 -6.28 12.58
N SER A 43 4.63 -6.31 11.25
CA SER A 43 3.82 -5.37 10.48
C SER A 43 3.31 -6.10 9.25
N VAL A 44 2.00 -6.30 9.19
CA VAL A 44 1.31 -6.98 8.09
C VAL A 44 0.19 -6.08 7.62
N ILE A 45 0.21 -5.75 6.33
CA ILE A 45 -0.86 -5.04 5.65
C ILE A 45 -1.45 -5.97 4.60
N PHE A 46 -2.76 -6.07 4.58
CA PHE A 46 -3.54 -6.85 3.63
C PHE A 46 -4.56 -5.93 2.97
N LEU A 47 -4.61 -5.93 1.65
CA LEU A 47 -5.61 -5.25 0.85
C LEU A 47 -6.25 -6.29 -0.07
N ASN A 48 -7.56 -6.41 0.01
CA ASN A 48 -8.35 -7.22 -0.91
C ASN A 48 -9.32 -6.33 -1.67
N ILE A 49 -9.29 -6.42 -3.00
CA ILE A 49 -10.18 -5.72 -3.92
C ILE A 49 -10.99 -6.76 -4.67
N THR A 50 -12.30 -6.64 -4.61
CA THR A 50 -13.23 -7.53 -5.30
C THR A 50 -14.10 -6.77 -6.29
N GLN A 51 -14.42 -7.41 -7.41
CA GLN A 51 -15.40 -6.96 -8.39
C GLN A 51 -16.51 -8.00 -8.50
N ASN A 52 -17.75 -7.65 -8.13
CA ASN A 52 -18.89 -8.57 -8.10
C ASN A 52 -18.58 -9.90 -7.38
N ALA A 53 -17.98 -9.80 -6.19
CA ALA A 53 -17.49 -10.93 -5.37
C ALA A 53 -16.30 -11.74 -5.95
N CYS A 54 -15.86 -11.47 -7.18
CA CYS A 54 -14.63 -12.05 -7.72
C CYS A 54 -13.41 -11.28 -7.23
N ASN A 55 -12.31 -11.98 -6.91
CA ASN A 55 -11.02 -11.34 -6.60
C ASN A 55 -10.52 -10.56 -7.82
N LEU A 56 -10.33 -9.26 -7.67
CA LEU A 56 -9.66 -8.40 -8.64
C LEU A 56 -8.17 -8.29 -8.30
N ALA A 57 -7.87 -8.00 -7.03
CA ALA A 57 -6.49 -7.97 -6.55
C ALA A 57 -6.44 -8.18 -5.04
N THR A 58 -5.56 -9.08 -4.63
CA THR A 58 -5.15 -9.26 -3.24
C THR A 58 -3.67 -8.88 -3.14
N LEU A 59 -3.34 -8.01 -2.19
CA LEU A 59 -1.99 -7.51 -1.94
C LEU A 59 -1.69 -7.63 -0.45
N LYS A 60 -0.57 -8.27 -0.12
CA LYS A 60 -0.08 -8.44 1.24
C LYS A 60 1.34 -7.90 1.34
N ILE A 61 1.60 -6.97 2.24
CA ILE A 61 2.95 -6.55 2.62
C ILE A 61 3.22 -7.03 4.04
N GLN A 62 4.30 -7.77 4.23
CA GLN A 62 4.73 -8.26 5.54
C GLN A 62 6.16 -7.81 5.80
N SER A 63 6.38 -7.12 6.92
CA SER A 63 7.72 -6.90 7.46
C SER A 63 8.34 -8.23 7.87
N LEU A 64 9.56 -8.50 7.41
CA LEU A 64 10.34 -9.67 7.80
C LEU A 64 11.34 -9.30 8.90
N ASN A 65 11.91 -8.10 8.79
CA ASN A 65 12.78 -7.47 9.78
C ASN A 65 12.81 -5.95 9.53
N ARG A 66 13.63 -5.22 10.29
CA ARG A 66 13.73 -3.75 10.21
C ARG A 66 14.09 -3.20 8.83
N THR A 67 14.74 -3.99 7.98
CA THR A 67 15.26 -3.54 6.68
C THR A 67 14.67 -4.30 5.50
N SER A 68 13.74 -5.23 5.72
CA SER A 68 13.17 -6.02 4.64
C SER A 68 11.71 -6.39 4.84
N SER A 69 10.99 -6.38 3.73
CA SER A 69 9.58 -6.71 3.66
C SER A 69 9.30 -7.60 2.46
N ARG A 70 8.24 -8.39 2.53
CA ARG A 70 7.74 -9.20 1.42
C ARG A 70 6.41 -8.66 0.95
N LEU A 71 6.31 -8.36 -0.34
CA LEU A 71 5.07 -8.12 -1.05
C LEU A 71 4.62 -9.42 -1.73
N THR A 72 3.44 -9.91 -1.39
CA THR A 72 2.76 -11.00 -2.08
C THR A 72 1.49 -10.45 -2.72
N ALA A 73 1.26 -10.76 -3.99
CA ALA A 73 0.11 -10.29 -4.72
C ALA A 73 -0.53 -11.43 -5.52
N SER A 74 -1.85 -11.40 -5.64
CA SER A 74 -2.66 -12.27 -6.50
C SER A 74 -3.67 -11.41 -7.25
N PHE A 75 -3.80 -11.64 -8.55
CA PHE A 75 -4.63 -10.80 -9.42
C PHE A 75 -5.69 -11.62 -10.14
N GLY A 76 -6.87 -11.05 -10.28
CA GLY A 76 -7.97 -11.58 -11.08
C GLY A 76 -7.75 -11.38 -12.57
N LYS A 77 -8.63 -11.97 -13.37
CA LYS A 77 -8.56 -11.95 -14.84
C LYS A 77 -8.61 -10.53 -15.44
N GLN A 78 -9.16 -9.57 -14.70
CA GLN A 78 -9.31 -8.17 -15.10
C GLN A 78 -8.00 -7.37 -15.04
N VAL A 79 -6.96 -7.93 -14.42
CA VAL A 79 -5.61 -7.34 -14.43
C VAL A 79 -4.77 -8.13 -15.42
N HIS A 80 -4.64 -7.60 -16.63
CA HIS A 80 -3.97 -8.31 -17.71
C HIS A 80 -2.44 -8.30 -17.54
N GLY A 81 -1.79 -9.38 -17.97
CA GLY A 81 -0.34 -9.53 -17.94
C GLY A 81 0.25 -9.96 -16.60
N VAL A 82 -0.55 -10.03 -15.52
CA VAL A 82 -0.08 -10.51 -14.22
C VAL A 82 -1.15 -11.34 -13.50
N SER A 83 -0.74 -12.46 -12.91
CA SER A 83 -1.58 -13.31 -12.06
C SER A 83 -1.10 -13.34 -10.62
N SER A 84 0.21 -13.20 -10.41
CA SER A 84 0.80 -13.23 -9.07
C SER A 84 2.14 -12.50 -9.01
N ALA A 85 2.49 -12.03 -7.81
CA ALA A 85 3.81 -11.51 -7.51
C ALA A 85 4.26 -11.95 -6.12
N ASN A 86 5.56 -12.22 -5.98
CA ASN A 86 6.22 -12.44 -4.70
C ASN A 86 7.57 -11.72 -4.73
N ILE A 87 7.62 -10.54 -4.12
CA ILE A 87 8.73 -9.61 -4.20
C ILE A 87 9.28 -9.37 -2.80
N LEU A 88 10.57 -9.60 -2.64
CA LEU A 88 11.34 -9.18 -1.48
C LEU A 88 11.84 -7.76 -1.70
N LEU A 89 11.46 -6.86 -0.81
CA LEU A 89 11.92 -5.49 -0.70
C LEU A 89 13.00 -5.44 0.39
N GLN A 90 14.18 -4.90 0.08
CA GLN A 90 15.29 -4.74 1.02
C GLN A 90 15.82 -3.32 0.98
N VAL A 91 15.93 -2.67 2.13
CA VAL A 91 16.61 -1.38 2.26
C VAL A 91 18.11 -1.63 2.36
N LYS A 92 18.89 -1.08 1.42
CA LYS A 92 20.35 -1.08 1.43
C LYS A 92 20.86 0.32 1.07
N ASN A 93 21.72 0.89 1.92
CA ASN A 93 22.33 2.21 1.72
C ASN A 93 21.29 3.31 1.36
N GLY A 94 20.19 3.36 2.11
CA GLY A 94 19.10 4.32 1.87
C GLY A 94 18.23 4.05 0.64
N ASN A 95 18.49 2.98 -0.12
CA ASN A 95 17.74 2.62 -1.33
C ASN A 95 16.91 1.35 -1.10
N ILE A 96 15.72 1.28 -1.71
CA ILE A 96 14.91 0.07 -1.68
C ILE A 96 15.30 -0.79 -2.89
N HIS A 97 15.72 -2.02 -2.65
CA HIS A 97 16.00 -3.02 -3.67
C HIS A 97 14.86 -4.04 -3.71
N ALA A 98 14.29 -4.26 -4.88
CA ALA A 98 13.28 -5.29 -5.10
C ALA A 98 13.88 -6.46 -5.87
N LYS A 99 13.67 -7.69 -5.39
CA LYS A 99 13.95 -8.93 -6.13
C LYS A 99 12.83 -9.95 -5.88
N GLY A 100 12.60 -10.86 -6.82
CA GLY A 100 11.59 -11.90 -6.63
C GLY A 100 11.00 -12.36 -7.95
N PHE A 101 9.71 -12.70 -7.90
CA PHE A 101 9.01 -13.33 -9.01
C PHE A 101 7.70 -12.60 -9.33
N ILE A 102 7.39 -12.51 -10.62
CA ILE A 102 6.07 -12.14 -11.13
C ILE A 102 5.67 -13.23 -12.13
N ASN A 103 4.45 -13.76 -12.04
CA ASN A 103 4.00 -14.90 -12.85
C ASN A 103 4.97 -16.10 -12.80
N LYS A 104 5.57 -16.35 -11.63
CA LYS A 104 6.62 -17.37 -11.41
C LYS A 104 7.94 -17.11 -12.16
N GLN A 105 8.08 -16.01 -12.90
CA GLN A 105 9.32 -15.62 -13.59
C GLN A 105 10.14 -14.66 -12.72
N SER A 106 11.46 -14.88 -12.65
CA SER A 106 12.36 -14.04 -11.86
C SER A 106 12.52 -12.67 -12.50
N ILE A 107 12.28 -11.61 -11.73
CA ILE A 107 12.55 -10.24 -12.16
C ILE A 107 14.04 -9.91 -12.00
N ILE A 108 14.55 -9.03 -12.87
CA ILE A 108 15.86 -8.38 -12.64
C ILE A 108 15.72 -7.47 -11.42
N PRO A 109 16.68 -7.48 -10.47
CA PRO A 109 16.60 -6.63 -9.29
C PRO A 109 16.41 -5.15 -9.64
N ILE A 110 15.40 -4.52 -9.05
CA ILE A 110 15.03 -3.14 -9.34
C ILE A 110 15.44 -2.26 -8.17
N LYS A 111 16.13 -1.16 -8.46
CA LYS A 111 16.35 -0.08 -7.49
C LYS A 111 15.12 0.84 -7.46
N LEU A 112 14.43 0.82 -6.34
CA LEU A 112 13.27 1.64 -6.01
C LEU A 112 13.75 2.85 -5.20
N GLY A 113 13.90 3.99 -5.86
CA GLY A 113 14.20 5.27 -5.24
C GLY A 113 13.71 6.44 -6.10
N CYS A 114 13.24 7.48 -5.41
CA CYS A 114 13.26 8.87 -5.84
C CYS A 114 13.99 9.62 -4.73
N GLY A 115 15.05 10.34 -5.05
CA GLY A 115 15.87 11.08 -4.08
C GLY A 115 15.21 12.39 -3.58
N CYS A 116 13.89 12.42 -3.40
CA CYS A 116 13.16 13.66 -3.18
C CYS A 116 12.59 13.68 -1.76
N GLN A 117 13.10 14.59 -0.94
CA GLN A 117 12.68 14.76 0.46
C GLN A 117 11.27 15.38 0.61
N THR A 118 10.71 15.95 -0.46
CA THR A 118 9.40 16.61 -0.45
C THR A 118 8.75 16.55 -1.83
N GLY A 119 7.45 16.22 -1.89
CA GLY A 119 6.55 16.62 -2.97
C GLY A 119 6.73 16.04 -4.39
N CYS A 120 7.79 15.29 -4.71
CA CYS A 120 7.95 14.81 -6.10
C CYS A 120 6.95 13.71 -6.47
N SER A 121 6.25 13.93 -7.58
CA SER A 121 5.46 12.92 -8.26
C SER A 121 6.42 11.90 -8.91
N CYS A 122 6.70 10.79 -8.25
CA CYS A 122 7.41 9.66 -8.85
C CYS A 122 6.47 8.93 -9.82
N THR A 123 6.17 9.57 -10.94
CA THR A 123 5.21 9.12 -11.97
C THR A 123 5.86 8.29 -13.07
N GLY A 124 7.17 8.06 -13.00
CA GLY A 124 7.87 7.19 -13.95
C GLY A 124 7.37 5.75 -13.85
N LYS A 125 6.61 5.29 -14.85
CA LYS A 125 6.24 3.88 -15.04
C LYS A 125 7.53 3.05 -15.11
N LYS A 126 7.92 2.39 -14.01
CA LYS A 126 9.09 1.51 -13.98
C LYS A 126 8.76 0.25 -14.76
N LYS A 127 9.42 0.05 -15.91
CA LYS A 127 9.35 -1.17 -16.70
C LYS A 127 10.06 -2.29 -15.93
N VAL A 128 9.38 -3.41 -15.70
CA VAL A 128 10.01 -4.61 -15.13
C VAL A 128 10.54 -5.45 -16.26
N ARG A 129 11.82 -5.80 -16.18
CA ARG A 129 12.42 -6.81 -17.05
C ARG A 129 12.57 -8.12 -16.28
N PHE A 130 12.25 -9.21 -16.95
CA PHE A 130 12.54 -10.55 -16.48
C PHE A 130 13.97 -10.94 -16.84
N LYS A 131 14.51 -11.95 -16.16
CA LYS A 131 15.87 -12.45 -16.45
C LYS A 131 16.00 -13.03 -17.86
N ASP A 132 14.90 -13.44 -18.48
CA ASP A 132 14.85 -13.91 -19.88
C ASP A 132 14.85 -12.77 -20.91
N GLY A 133 14.96 -11.50 -20.46
CA GLY A 133 14.99 -10.32 -21.31
C GLY A 133 13.62 -9.73 -21.67
N THR A 134 12.53 -10.45 -21.38
CA THR A 134 11.18 -9.97 -21.66
C THR A 134 10.78 -8.85 -20.68
N THR A 135 9.80 -8.02 -21.08
CA THR A 135 9.31 -6.92 -20.27
C THR A 135 7.87 -7.18 -19.85
N LEU A 136 7.58 -6.99 -18.56
CA LEU A 136 6.22 -7.09 -18.04
C LEU A 136 5.38 -5.90 -18.53
N LYS A 137 4.21 -6.21 -19.11
CA LYS A 137 3.18 -5.24 -19.44
C LYS A 137 1.93 -5.56 -18.64
N ILE A 138 1.63 -4.74 -17.63
CA ILE A 138 0.38 -4.81 -16.88
C ILE A 138 -0.58 -3.79 -17.47
N SER A 139 -1.83 -4.18 -17.68
CA SER A 139 -2.90 -3.26 -18.06
C SER A 139 -4.20 -3.59 -17.33
N ILE A 140 -4.97 -2.55 -17.09
CA ILE A 140 -6.33 -2.58 -16.56
C ILE A 140 -7.14 -1.66 -17.48
N ASP A 141 -8.40 -2.00 -17.75
CA ASP A 141 -9.26 -1.16 -18.58
C ASP A 141 -9.45 0.23 -17.95
N ASN A 142 -9.54 1.26 -18.80
CA ASN A 142 -9.62 2.65 -18.34
C ASN A 142 -10.86 2.91 -17.46
N SER A 143 -11.99 2.25 -17.77
CA SER A 143 -13.22 2.32 -16.97
C SER A 143 -12.99 1.77 -15.56
N LEU A 144 -12.35 0.61 -15.47
CA LEU A 144 -12.00 -0.04 -14.21
C LEU A 144 -10.96 0.78 -13.44
N GLU A 145 -9.95 1.35 -14.09
CA GLU A 145 -8.98 2.23 -13.46
C GLU A 145 -9.66 3.45 -12.81
N LEU A 146 -10.60 4.10 -13.52
CA LEU A 146 -11.33 5.24 -12.99
C LEU A 146 -12.23 4.85 -11.80
N ALA A 147 -12.88 3.69 -11.87
CA ALA A 147 -13.71 3.17 -10.81
C ALA A 147 -12.87 2.83 -9.55
N LEU A 148 -11.68 2.24 -9.75
CA LEU A 148 -10.71 1.98 -8.68
C LEU A 148 -10.22 3.27 -8.02
N LYS A 149 -9.90 4.32 -8.79
CA LYS A 149 -9.53 5.63 -8.23
C LYS A 149 -10.62 6.21 -7.32
N ARG A 150 -11.89 6.13 -7.74
CA ARG A 150 -13.04 6.56 -6.93
C ARG A 150 -13.21 5.71 -5.67
N LEU A 151 -13.06 4.38 -5.78
CA LEU A 151 -13.10 3.46 -4.65
C LEU A 151 -12.00 3.78 -3.63
N PHE A 152 -10.76 3.98 -4.07
CA PHE A 152 -9.64 4.30 -3.18
C PHE A 152 -9.78 5.67 -2.53
N THR A 153 -10.33 6.66 -3.24
CA THR A 153 -10.66 7.96 -2.65
C THR A 153 -11.69 7.80 -1.52
N LYS A 154 -12.68 6.92 -1.69
CA LYS A 154 -13.67 6.61 -0.66
C LYS A 154 -13.02 5.89 0.53
N LEU A 155 -12.19 4.88 0.27
CA LEU A 155 -11.45 4.17 1.32
C LEU A 155 -10.51 5.08 2.10
N GLU A 156 -9.80 5.99 1.42
CA GLU A 156 -8.94 6.98 2.06
C GLU A 156 -9.73 7.89 3.02
N ARG A 157 -10.94 8.30 2.63
CA ARG A 157 -11.82 9.08 3.52
C ARG A 157 -12.20 8.28 4.77
N GLU A 158 -12.49 6.99 4.64
CA GLU A 158 -12.78 6.14 5.81
C GLU A 158 -11.56 5.99 6.72
N ILE A 159 -10.37 5.73 6.16
CA ILE A 159 -9.12 5.66 6.93
C ILE A 159 -8.85 7.00 7.66
N LYS A 160 -9.00 8.14 6.98
CA LYS A 160 -8.77 9.47 7.57
C LYS A 160 -9.73 9.80 8.71
N LYS A 161 -10.93 9.21 8.76
CA LYS A 161 -11.86 9.38 9.89
C LYS A 161 -11.36 8.65 11.14
N LEU A 162 -10.57 7.58 10.98
CA LEU A 162 -10.00 6.80 12.09
C LEU A 162 -8.79 7.49 12.72
N ILE A 163 -8.11 8.38 11.97
CA ILE A 163 -7.00 9.18 12.50
C ILE A 163 -7.60 10.32 13.33
N PRO A 164 -7.29 10.43 14.63
CA PRO A 164 -7.81 11.51 15.44
C PRO A 164 -7.36 12.85 14.86
N ARG A 165 -8.33 13.71 14.52
CA ARG A 165 -8.05 15.06 14.04
C ARG A 165 -7.45 15.82 15.21
N SER A 166 -6.23 16.33 15.04
CA SER A 166 -5.63 17.34 15.94
C SER A 166 -6.68 18.43 16.15
N ARG A 167 -7.29 18.50 17.34
CA ARG A 167 -8.17 19.61 17.69
C ARG A 167 -7.32 20.87 17.58
N LYS A 168 -7.73 21.82 16.73
CA LYS A 168 -7.23 23.20 16.79
C LYS A 168 -7.45 23.66 18.24
N GLY A 169 -6.37 23.78 19.02
CA GLY A 169 -6.41 24.28 20.39
C GLY A 169 -6.02 23.31 21.51
N ALA A 170 -5.65 22.05 21.24
CA ALA A 170 -5.05 21.19 22.25
C ALA A 170 -3.53 21.06 22.00
N THR A 171 -2.73 21.35 23.02
CA THR A 171 -1.28 21.18 23.13
C THR A 171 -0.86 19.70 23.08
N ALA A 172 -1.26 18.98 22.03
CA ALA A 172 -0.64 17.72 21.65
C ALA A 172 0.42 18.06 20.60
N THR A 173 1.62 18.40 21.06
CA THR A 173 2.83 18.46 20.23
C THR A 173 3.12 17.05 19.72
N SER A 174 2.41 16.63 18.66
CA SER A 174 2.86 15.53 17.83
C SER A 174 4.23 15.92 17.30
N ASP A 175 5.26 15.15 17.61
CA ASP A 175 6.63 15.40 17.16
C ASP A 175 6.63 15.66 15.63
N PRO A 176 6.98 16.90 15.19
CA PRO A 176 6.97 17.26 13.78
C PRO A 176 7.93 16.38 12.95
N ASP A 177 9.01 15.88 13.56
CA ASP A 177 9.93 14.96 12.92
C ASP A 177 9.30 13.58 12.75
N CYS A 178 8.54 13.11 13.75
CA CYS A 178 7.77 11.87 13.65
C CYS A 178 6.75 11.94 12.51
N ARG A 179 6.02 13.06 12.38
CA ARG A 179 5.09 13.27 11.25
C ARG A 179 5.81 13.24 9.91
N ALA A 180 6.92 13.97 9.77
CA ALA A 180 7.70 13.99 8.53
C ALA A 180 8.17 12.58 8.13
N ARG A 181 8.64 11.77 9.09
CA ARG A 181 9.00 10.36 8.87
C ARG A 181 7.82 9.52 8.40
N CYS A 182 6.62 9.72 8.94
CA CYS A 182 5.42 9.00 8.49
C CYS A 182 5.02 9.34 7.06
N PHE A 183 5.12 10.62 6.66
CA PHE A 183 4.92 11.01 5.27
C PHE A 183 5.98 10.41 4.34
N GLN A 184 7.24 10.36 4.78
CA GLN A 184 8.31 9.67 4.04
C GLN A 184 8.00 8.18 3.87
N ILE A 185 7.54 7.46 4.90
CA ILE A 185 7.14 6.05 4.81
C ILE A 185 6.03 5.87 3.75
N GLY A 186 5.01 6.74 3.75
CA GLY A 186 3.95 6.73 2.75
C GLY A 186 4.50 6.92 1.33
N ASN A 187 5.41 7.87 1.13
CA ASN A 187 6.04 8.15 -0.16
C ASN A 187 6.97 7.03 -0.62
N SER A 188 7.79 6.47 0.27
CA SER A 188 8.63 5.31 0.01
C SER A 188 7.80 4.08 -0.35
N CYS A 189 6.67 3.88 0.33
CA CYS A 189 5.72 2.84 -0.03
C CYS A 189 5.14 3.08 -1.43
N ARG A 190 4.71 4.29 -1.78
CA ARG A 190 4.19 4.60 -3.13
C ARG A 190 5.25 4.40 -4.21
N ALA A 191 6.48 4.82 -3.94
CA ALA A 191 7.61 4.58 -4.84
C ALA A 191 7.92 3.08 -4.98
N ALA A 192 7.76 2.30 -3.90
CA ALA A 192 7.93 0.86 -3.91
C ALA A 192 6.77 0.12 -4.60
N CYS A 193 5.55 0.64 -4.47
CA CYS A 193 4.36 0.15 -5.17
C CYS A 193 4.56 0.21 -6.69
N GLY A 194 5.37 1.14 -7.20
CA GLY A 194 5.92 1.16 -8.56
C GLY A 194 5.01 0.56 -9.63
N ILE A 195 5.24 -0.71 -9.93
CA ILE A 195 4.64 -1.52 -11.00
C ILE A 195 3.13 -1.78 -10.77
N PHE A 196 2.68 -1.75 -9.52
CA PHE A 196 1.30 -1.94 -9.07
C PHE A 196 0.68 -0.66 -8.52
N ALA A 197 1.20 0.52 -8.87
CA ALA A 197 0.80 1.81 -8.27
C ALA A 197 -0.72 2.03 -8.24
N VAL A 198 -1.42 1.64 -9.31
CA VAL A 198 -2.89 1.72 -9.40
C VAL A 198 -3.55 0.98 -8.23
N LEU A 199 -3.09 -0.22 -7.88
CA LEU A 199 -3.75 -1.10 -6.90
C LEU A 199 -3.19 -0.97 -5.48
N CYS A 200 -1.94 -0.53 -5.34
CA CYS A 200 -1.18 -0.55 -4.09
C CYS A 200 -1.29 0.76 -3.28
N THR A 201 -1.92 1.80 -3.86
CA THR A 201 -2.12 3.10 -3.20
C THR A 201 -2.78 3.01 -1.80
N PRO A 202 -3.85 2.21 -1.57
CA PRO A 202 -4.47 2.12 -0.25
C PRO A 202 -3.58 1.53 0.84
N ILE A 203 -2.67 0.61 0.47
CA ILE A 203 -1.71 0.02 1.40
C ILE A 203 -0.80 1.10 1.98
N CYS A 204 -0.28 1.99 1.14
CA CYS A 204 0.60 3.05 1.58
C CYS A 204 -0.10 4.10 2.45
N LEU A 205 -1.36 4.40 2.14
CA LEU A 205 -2.18 5.29 2.97
C LEU A 205 -2.42 4.70 4.36
N SER A 206 -2.63 3.39 4.45
CA SER A 206 -2.85 2.71 5.75
C SER A 206 -1.58 2.65 6.58
N ALA A 207 -0.43 2.35 5.96
CA ALA A 207 0.88 2.40 6.62
C ALA A 207 1.17 3.80 7.19
N GLN A 208 0.90 4.84 6.39
CA GLN A 208 1.05 6.23 6.81
C GLN A 208 0.10 6.58 7.96
N ALA A 209 -1.17 6.17 7.87
CA ALA A 209 -2.18 6.45 8.88
C ALA A 209 -1.77 5.91 10.25
N VAL A 210 -1.35 4.65 10.31
CA VAL A 210 -0.93 4.01 11.57
C VAL A 210 0.35 4.63 12.13
N CYS A 211 1.30 5.00 11.27
CA CYS A 211 2.49 5.74 11.71
C CYS A 211 2.10 7.09 12.36
N LEU A 212 1.18 7.83 11.74
CA LEU A 212 0.72 9.11 12.29
C LEU A 212 0.02 8.96 13.64
N ILE A 213 -0.70 7.84 13.85
CA ILE A 213 -1.33 7.52 15.13
C ILE A 213 -0.28 7.23 16.20
N SER A 214 0.81 6.53 15.87
CA SER A 214 1.92 6.30 16.81
C SER A 214 2.72 7.56 17.15
N CYS A 215 2.57 8.65 16.39
CA CYS A 215 3.19 9.94 16.70
C CYS A 215 2.36 10.81 17.66
N LEU A 216 1.21 10.34 18.12
CA LEU A 216 0.40 11.06 19.11
C LEU A 216 0.97 10.77 20.51
N PRO A 217 1.03 11.77 21.40
CA PRO A 217 1.37 11.52 22.79
C PRO A 217 0.35 10.53 23.37
N THR A 218 0.86 9.45 23.95
CA THR A 218 0.09 8.45 24.71
C THR A 218 -0.43 9.03 26.01
#